data_AF-A0A962EC90-F1
#
_entry.id   AF-A0A962EC90-F1
#
_cell.length_a   1.000
_cell.length_b   1.000
_cell.length_c   1.000
_cell.angle_alpha   90.00
_cell.angle_beta   90.00
_cell.angle_gamma   90.00
#
_symmetry.space_group_name_H-M   'P 1'
#
loop_
_entity.id
_entity.type
_entity.pdbx_description
1 polymer ?
#
loop_
_entity_poly.entity_id
_entity_poly.type
_entity_poly.pdbx_seq_one_letter_code
_entity_poly.pdbx_strand_id
1 'polypeptide(L)'
;MTLLKEPDYGTPLRQSAETVTLNIDGATVTVPKGTSIMAAARSHGTAIPKLCATDMVEAFGSCRLCLVEIEGRRGTPASCTTPAEDGMVVRTQTPRLAKLRKGVMELYISDHPLDCLTCSANGDCELQDMAGAVGLREVRYGHDGAKHRTEAKDQSNPYFTFDSSKCIVCSRCVRACAEVQGTFALTIEGRGLDSKVA
;
A
#
# COMPACT_ATOMS: atom_id res chain seq x y z
N MET A 1 17.67 -9.48 19.30
CA MET A 1 16.24 -9.75 19.55
C MET A 1 15.51 -9.55 18.25
N THR A 2 15.09 -10.63 17.59
CA THR A 2 14.14 -10.53 16.48
C THR A 2 12.80 -10.15 17.09
N LEU A 3 12.37 -8.91 16.87
CA LEU A 3 11.01 -8.50 17.18
C LEU A 3 10.06 -9.46 16.46
N LEU A 4 9.09 -10.03 17.18
CA LEU A 4 8.03 -10.81 16.57
C LEU A 4 7.25 -9.87 15.65
N LYS A 5 7.36 -10.07 14.34
CA LYS A 5 6.64 -9.25 13.35
C LYS A 5 5.20 -9.78 13.29
N GLU A 6 4.26 -9.02 13.83
CA GLU A 6 2.85 -9.36 13.75
C GLU A 6 2.40 -9.44 12.28
N PRO A 7 1.55 -10.41 11.93
CA PRO A 7 1.08 -10.56 10.56
C PRO A 7 0.11 -9.43 10.23
N ASP A 8 0.47 -8.58 9.26
CA ASP A 8 -0.44 -7.61 8.66
C ASP A 8 -1.21 -8.27 7.50
N TYR A 9 -2.54 -8.34 7.61
CA TYR A 9 -3.45 -8.91 6.61
C TYR A 9 -3.76 -7.97 5.42
N GLY A 10 -3.27 -6.74 5.48
CA GLY A 10 -3.42 -5.69 4.48
C GLY A 10 -4.74 -4.93 4.56
N THR A 11 -5.81 -5.57 5.01
CA THR A 11 -7.08 -4.93 5.38
C THR A 11 -7.72 -5.68 6.54
N PRO A 12 -8.58 -5.05 7.36
CA PRO A 12 -9.26 -5.73 8.46
C PRO A 12 -10.00 -6.98 7.97
N LEU A 13 -9.84 -8.09 8.69
CA LEU A 13 -10.64 -9.30 8.44
C LEU A 13 -12.10 -9.02 8.79
N ARG A 14 -13.03 -9.50 7.96
CA ARG A 14 -14.47 -9.37 8.23
C ARG A 14 -14.97 -10.53 9.05
N GLN A 15 -15.97 -10.26 9.86
CA GLN A 15 -16.77 -11.27 10.54
C GLN A 15 -18.12 -11.36 9.84
N SER A 16 -18.50 -12.55 9.41
CA SER A 16 -19.77 -12.82 8.73
C SER A 16 -20.15 -14.28 8.92
N ALA A 17 -21.45 -14.56 9.07
CA ALA A 17 -21.98 -15.92 9.11
C ALA A 17 -21.95 -16.58 7.71
N GLU A 18 -22.02 -15.77 6.65
CA GLU A 18 -21.85 -16.22 5.27
C GLU A 18 -20.37 -16.19 4.88
N THR A 19 -19.92 -17.23 4.17
CA THR A 19 -18.58 -17.33 3.59
C THR A 19 -18.63 -17.28 2.07
N VAL A 20 -17.56 -16.79 1.46
CA VAL A 20 -17.32 -16.87 0.02
C VAL A 20 -16.08 -17.69 -0.28
N THR A 21 -16.09 -18.41 -1.40
CA THR A 21 -14.99 -19.25 -1.89
C THR A 21 -14.52 -18.80 -3.26
N LEU A 22 -13.22 -18.52 -3.36
CA LEU A 22 -12.55 -18.07 -4.59
C LEU A 22 -11.25 -18.82 -4.83
N ASN A 23 -10.74 -18.74 -6.06
CA ASN A 23 -9.42 -19.24 -6.42
C ASN A 23 -8.41 -18.09 -6.48
N ILE A 24 -7.28 -18.22 -5.77
CA ILE A 24 -6.18 -17.26 -5.79
C ILE A 24 -4.91 -18.01 -6.18
N ASP A 25 -4.37 -17.71 -7.37
CA ASP A 25 -3.17 -18.36 -7.92
C ASP A 25 -3.22 -19.91 -7.90
N GLY A 26 -4.41 -20.47 -8.15
CA GLY A 26 -4.65 -21.92 -8.15
C GLY A 26 -5.09 -22.49 -6.80
N ALA A 27 -4.94 -21.75 -5.69
CA ALA A 27 -5.40 -22.18 -4.38
C ALA A 27 -6.87 -21.83 -4.12
N THR A 28 -7.66 -22.79 -3.64
CA THR A 28 -9.02 -22.54 -3.16
C THR A 28 -8.97 -21.90 -1.78
N VAL A 29 -9.59 -20.73 -1.65
CA VAL A 29 -9.61 -19.91 -0.45
C VAL A 29 -11.06 -19.67 -0.03
N THR A 30 -11.38 -19.89 1.23
CA THR A 30 -12.71 -19.61 1.79
C THR A 30 -12.58 -18.59 2.91
N VAL A 31 -13.31 -17.48 2.81
CA VAL A 31 -13.26 -16.37 3.78
C VAL A 31 -14.65 -15.84 4.10
N PRO A 32 -14.85 -15.17 5.24
CA PRO A 32 -16.10 -14.49 5.53
C PRO A 32 -16.45 -13.47 4.43
N LYS A 33 -17.74 -13.41 4.05
CA LYS A 33 -18.25 -12.45 3.06
C LYS A 33 -17.88 -11.01 3.43
N GLY A 34 -17.48 -10.22 2.43
CA GLY A 34 -17.01 -8.85 2.61
C GLY A 34 -15.51 -8.71 2.86
N THR A 35 -14.79 -9.81 3.10
CA THR A 35 -13.31 -9.81 3.16
C THR A 35 -12.73 -9.35 1.82
N SER A 36 -11.71 -8.49 1.84
CA SER A 36 -11.06 -8.05 0.59
C SER A 36 -10.24 -9.18 -0.05
N ILE A 37 -9.99 -9.10 -1.35
CA ILE A 37 -9.07 -10.03 -2.04
C ILE A 37 -7.68 -10.02 -1.38
N MET A 38 -7.22 -8.85 -0.91
CA MET A 38 -5.92 -8.72 -0.24
C MET A 38 -5.86 -9.55 1.05
N ALA A 39 -6.86 -9.37 1.93
CA ALA A 39 -6.93 -10.14 3.16
C ALA A 39 -7.15 -11.63 2.90
N ALA A 40 -7.97 -11.98 1.91
CA ALA A 40 -8.18 -13.37 1.52
C ALA A 40 -6.89 -14.05 1.04
N ALA A 41 -6.11 -13.38 0.19
CA ALA A 41 -4.80 -13.87 -0.26
C ALA A 41 -3.84 -14.04 0.92
N ARG A 42 -3.80 -13.04 1.83
CA ARG A 42 -2.88 -13.04 2.96
C ARG A 42 -3.19 -14.12 3.99
N SER A 43 -4.48 -14.42 4.23
CA SER A 43 -4.92 -15.53 5.09
C SER A 43 -4.44 -16.91 4.63
N HIS A 44 -4.09 -17.05 3.35
CA HIS A 44 -3.53 -18.28 2.78
C HIS A 44 -2.03 -18.16 2.43
N GLY A 45 -1.34 -17.14 2.97
CA GLY A 45 0.10 -16.97 2.83
C GLY A 45 0.56 -16.22 1.59
N THR A 46 -0.35 -15.86 0.67
CA THR A 46 -0.01 -15.07 -0.52
C THR A 46 0.13 -13.59 -0.17
N ALA A 47 1.35 -13.07 -0.21
CA ALA A 47 1.63 -11.66 0.03
C ALA A 47 1.48 -10.82 -1.25
N ILE A 48 0.46 -9.97 -1.30
CA ILE A 48 0.28 -8.99 -2.39
C ILE A 48 0.99 -7.68 -2.01
N PRO A 49 1.86 -7.12 -2.87
CA PRO A 49 2.55 -5.85 -2.60
C PRO A 49 1.62 -4.69 -2.21
N LYS A 50 1.94 -3.97 -1.13
CA LYS A 50 1.13 -2.87 -0.58
C LYS A 50 2.00 -1.79 0.09
N LEU A 51 1.49 -0.56 0.16
CA LEU A 51 2.10 0.55 0.92
C LEU A 51 1.06 1.28 1.80
N CYS A 52 -0.12 1.59 1.24
CA CYS A 52 -1.17 2.33 1.95
C CYS A 52 -2.11 1.45 2.79
N ALA A 53 -2.11 0.14 2.52
CA ALA A 53 -3.05 -0.81 3.11
C ALA A 53 -2.40 -1.47 4.34
N THR A 54 -3.17 -1.63 5.40
CA THR A 54 -2.83 -2.32 6.65
C THR A 54 -4.15 -2.77 7.28
N ASP A 55 -4.13 -3.78 8.13
CA ASP A 55 -5.30 -4.30 8.83
C ASP A 55 -5.73 -3.49 10.06
N MET A 56 -4.98 -2.45 10.40
CA MET A 56 -5.28 -1.53 11.50
C MET A 56 -6.24 -0.38 11.12
N VAL A 57 -6.49 -0.17 9.83
CA VAL A 57 -7.40 0.86 9.29
C VAL A 57 -8.11 0.32 8.04
N GLU A 58 -9.22 0.93 7.64
CA GLU A 58 -10.05 0.47 6.52
C GLU A 58 -9.33 0.47 5.16
N ALA A 59 -9.94 -0.09 4.13
CA ALA A 59 -9.36 -0.04 2.79
C ALA A 59 -9.46 1.36 2.18
N PHE A 60 -8.36 1.87 1.59
CA PHE A 60 -8.33 3.21 0.96
C PHE A 60 -7.94 3.19 -0.52
N GLY A 61 -6.98 2.35 -0.91
CA GLY A 61 -6.62 2.17 -2.33
C GLY A 61 -5.76 3.28 -2.95
N SER A 62 -5.12 4.15 -2.16
CA SER A 62 -4.25 5.24 -2.66
C SER A 62 -3.06 4.72 -3.47
N CYS A 63 -2.30 3.75 -2.96
CA CYS A 63 -0.98 3.46 -3.55
C CYS A 63 -0.97 2.69 -4.86
N ARG A 64 -2.09 2.05 -5.23
CA ARG A 64 -2.23 1.22 -6.44
C ARG A 64 -1.15 0.15 -6.64
N LEU A 65 -0.42 -0.26 -5.61
CA LEU A 65 0.61 -1.31 -5.73
C LEU A 65 -0.01 -2.73 -5.72
N CYS A 66 -1.16 -2.88 -5.08
CA CYS A 66 -1.82 -4.15 -4.84
C CYS A 66 -2.76 -4.62 -5.98
N LEU A 67 -2.44 -4.23 -7.21
CA LEU A 67 -3.24 -4.59 -8.39
C LEU A 67 -3.27 -6.11 -8.57
N VAL A 68 -4.41 -6.65 -8.98
CA VAL A 68 -4.60 -8.06 -9.31
C VAL A 68 -5.33 -8.20 -10.64
N GLU A 69 -5.27 -9.39 -11.24
CA GLU A 69 -6.11 -9.75 -12.39
C GLU A 69 -7.21 -10.70 -11.92
N ILE A 70 -8.42 -10.50 -12.42
CA ILE A 70 -9.58 -11.34 -12.12
C ILE A 70 -10.15 -11.83 -13.45
N GLU A 71 -10.30 -13.14 -13.61
CA GLU A 71 -10.85 -13.70 -14.85
C GLU A 71 -12.26 -13.17 -15.11
N GLY A 72 -12.55 -12.88 -16.40
CA GLY A 72 -13.81 -12.27 -16.80
C GLY A 72 -13.95 -10.77 -16.47
N ARG A 73 -13.02 -10.16 -15.72
CA ARG A 73 -13.05 -8.73 -15.38
C ARG A 73 -12.03 -7.93 -16.20
N ARG A 74 -12.45 -6.77 -16.70
CA ARG A 74 -11.55 -5.84 -17.41
C ARG A 74 -10.66 -5.09 -16.41
N GLY A 75 -9.42 -4.86 -16.82
CA GLY A 75 -8.46 -4.05 -16.06
C GLY A 75 -7.72 -4.83 -14.98
N THR A 76 -7.20 -4.09 -14.00
CA THR A 76 -6.43 -4.64 -12.87
C THR A 76 -6.90 -3.94 -11.59
N PRO A 77 -8.00 -4.38 -10.97
CA PRO A 77 -8.52 -3.76 -9.76
C PRO A 77 -7.51 -3.86 -8.60
N ALA A 78 -7.67 -3.00 -7.59
CA ALA A 78 -6.85 -3.05 -6.38
C ALA A 78 -7.44 -4.08 -5.41
N SER A 79 -6.63 -5.05 -5.01
CA SER A 79 -7.07 -6.14 -4.11
C SER A 79 -7.51 -5.66 -2.72
N CYS A 80 -6.97 -4.54 -2.21
CA CYS A 80 -7.36 -4.00 -0.90
C CYS A 80 -8.81 -3.49 -0.87
N THR A 81 -9.30 -2.92 -1.97
CA THR A 81 -10.65 -2.32 -2.03
C THR A 81 -11.67 -3.21 -2.73
N THR A 82 -11.26 -4.34 -3.30
CA THR A 82 -12.16 -5.27 -3.99
C THR A 82 -12.56 -6.40 -3.05
N PRO A 83 -13.85 -6.54 -2.72
CA PRO A 83 -14.35 -7.68 -1.96
C PRO A 83 -14.11 -9.01 -2.70
N ALA A 84 -13.82 -10.06 -1.96
CA ALA A 84 -13.84 -11.43 -2.45
C ALA A 84 -15.30 -11.84 -2.72
N GLU A 85 -15.54 -12.48 -3.86
CA GLU A 85 -16.86 -12.98 -4.28
C GLU A 85 -16.72 -14.45 -4.70
N ASP A 86 -17.83 -15.20 -4.61
CA ASP A 86 -17.87 -16.61 -4.97
C ASP A 86 -17.46 -16.86 -6.41
N GLY A 87 -16.62 -17.87 -6.61
CA GLY A 87 -16.18 -18.31 -7.93
C GLY A 87 -15.19 -17.38 -8.62
N MET A 88 -14.73 -16.30 -7.97
CA MET A 88 -13.67 -15.47 -8.54
C MET A 88 -12.40 -16.30 -8.78
N VAL A 89 -11.75 -16.06 -9.93
CA VAL A 89 -10.41 -16.59 -10.20
C VAL A 89 -9.45 -15.41 -10.29
N VAL A 90 -8.60 -15.28 -9.28
CA VAL A 90 -7.68 -14.16 -9.08
C VAL A 90 -6.26 -14.61 -9.36
N ARG A 91 -5.55 -13.83 -10.16
CA ARG A 91 -4.10 -13.96 -10.39
C ARG A 91 -3.40 -12.79 -9.75
N THR A 92 -2.48 -13.05 -8.83
CA THR A 92 -1.72 -12.01 -8.12
C THR A 92 -0.34 -11.79 -8.72
N GLN A 93 0.13 -12.72 -9.56
CA GLN A 93 1.44 -12.69 -10.21
C GLN A 93 1.30 -12.97 -11.71
N THR A 94 1.45 -11.93 -12.52
CA THR A 94 1.48 -12.03 -13.98
C THR A 94 2.55 -11.07 -14.54
N PRO A 95 3.05 -11.29 -15.77
CA PRO A 95 3.97 -10.35 -16.42
C PRO A 95 3.39 -8.93 -16.53
N ARG A 96 2.07 -8.82 -16.75
CA ARG A 96 1.36 -7.54 -16.82
C ARG A 96 1.34 -6.84 -15.46
N LEU A 97 1.02 -7.55 -14.38
CA LEU A 97 1.06 -7.01 -13.02
C LEU A 97 2.48 -6.59 -12.63
N ALA A 98 3.50 -7.37 -12.97
CA ALA A 98 4.89 -7.03 -12.70
C ALA A 98 5.28 -5.69 -13.36
N LYS A 99 4.92 -5.50 -14.64
CA LYS A 99 5.17 -4.23 -15.36
C LYS A 99 4.44 -3.05 -14.71
N LEU A 100 3.17 -3.22 -14.34
CA LEU A 100 2.37 -2.16 -13.72
C LEU A 100 2.91 -1.77 -12.33
N ARG A 101 3.20 -2.76 -11.48
CA ARG A 101 3.73 -2.53 -10.13
C ARG A 101 5.10 -1.85 -10.17
N LYS A 102 5.99 -2.27 -11.08
CA LYS A 102 7.27 -1.60 -11.31
C LYS A 102 7.07 -0.14 -11.73
N GLY A 103 6.13 0.13 -12.65
CA GLY A 103 5.81 1.51 -13.05
C GLY A 103 5.25 2.37 -11.92
N VAL A 104 4.37 1.82 -11.07
CA VAL A 104 3.86 2.52 -9.88
C VAL A 104 5.00 2.86 -8.92
N MET A 105 5.88 1.90 -8.62
CA MET A 105 7.03 2.13 -7.74
C MET A 105 8.01 3.14 -8.35
N GLU A 106 8.22 3.10 -9.66
CA GLU A 106 9.07 4.05 -10.36
C GLU A 106 8.57 5.49 -10.21
N LEU A 107 7.25 5.72 -10.24
CA LEU A 107 6.66 7.04 -9.98
C LEU A 107 6.93 7.50 -8.54
N TYR A 108 6.75 6.61 -7.55
CA TYR A 108 7.06 6.94 -6.16
C TYR A 108 8.54 7.30 -5.96
N ILE A 109 9.45 6.52 -6.52
CA ILE A 109 10.90 6.77 -6.36
C ILE A 109 11.36 8.00 -7.17
N SER A 110 10.69 8.35 -8.28
CA SER A 110 11.03 9.56 -9.04
C SER A 110 10.83 10.84 -8.22
N ASP A 111 9.89 10.81 -7.28
CA ASP A 111 9.53 11.92 -6.41
C ASP A 111 10.12 11.80 -4.99
N HIS A 112 10.64 10.62 -4.58
CA HIS A 112 11.27 10.39 -3.27
C HIS A 112 12.78 10.68 -3.28
N PRO A 113 13.38 11.26 -2.21
CA PRO A 113 14.82 11.44 -2.11
C PRO A 113 15.56 10.09 -2.08
N LEU A 114 16.70 10.02 -2.75
CA LEU A 114 17.56 8.83 -2.81
C LEU A 114 18.62 8.82 -1.71
N ASP A 115 18.22 9.11 -0.48
CA ASP A 115 19.10 9.18 0.69
C ASP A 115 19.04 7.90 1.55
N CYS A 116 18.66 6.76 0.96
CA CYS A 116 18.39 5.52 1.71
C CYS A 116 19.53 5.11 2.65
N LEU A 117 20.80 5.30 2.27
CA LEU A 117 21.94 4.91 3.11
C LEU A 117 22.09 5.76 4.38
N THR A 118 21.57 6.99 4.37
CA THR A 118 21.59 7.92 5.51
C THR A 118 20.21 8.10 6.14
N CYS A 119 19.18 7.47 5.58
CA CYS A 119 17.81 7.53 6.07
C CYS A 119 17.67 6.70 7.37
N SER A 120 17.01 7.27 8.38
CA SER A 120 16.76 6.59 9.65
C SER A 120 15.89 5.33 9.53
N ALA A 121 15.09 5.22 8.45
CA ALA A 121 14.24 4.07 8.17
C ALA A 121 14.94 2.96 7.36
N ASN A 122 16.23 3.12 7.03
CA ASN A 122 16.95 2.12 6.23
C ASN A 122 16.95 0.74 6.92
N GLY A 123 16.56 -0.30 6.18
CA GLY A 123 16.43 -1.66 6.72
C GLY A 123 15.10 -1.93 7.45
N ASP A 124 14.24 -0.91 7.61
CA ASP A 124 12.87 -1.03 8.11
C ASP A 124 11.93 -0.08 7.34
N CYS A 125 12.02 -0.12 6.00
CA CYS A 125 11.26 0.76 5.11
C CYS A 125 10.45 -0.05 4.10
N GLU A 126 9.11 -0.01 4.22
CA GLU A 126 8.23 -0.72 3.29
C GLU A 126 8.38 -0.23 1.84
N LEU A 127 8.75 1.03 1.61
CA LEU A 127 9.00 1.54 0.26
C LEU A 127 10.25 0.88 -0.35
N GLN A 128 11.30 0.69 0.45
CA GLN A 128 12.53 -0.02 0.06
C GLN A 128 12.23 -1.50 -0.22
N ASP A 129 11.49 -2.16 0.69
CA ASP A 129 11.08 -3.55 0.52
C ASP A 129 10.27 -3.76 -0.76
N MET A 130 9.30 -2.88 -1.01
CA MET A 130 8.46 -2.95 -2.20
C MET A 130 9.23 -2.65 -3.49
N ALA A 131 10.20 -1.74 -3.48
CA ALA A 131 11.08 -1.51 -4.62
C ALA A 131 11.89 -2.77 -4.97
N GLY A 132 12.40 -3.47 -3.95
CA GLY A 132 13.06 -4.76 -4.10
C GLY A 132 12.11 -5.85 -4.63
N ALA A 133 10.93 -5.97 -4.02
CA ALA A 133 9.93 -6.99 -4.38
C ALA A 133 9.43 -6.89 -5.83
N VAL A 134 9.34 -5.67 -6.39
CA VAL A 134 8.93 -5.48 -7.79
C VAL A 134 10.11 -5.47 -8.77
N GLY A 135 11.35 -5.61 -8.28
CA GLY A 135 12.56 -5.58 -9.11
C GLY A 135 12.84 -4.22 -9.75
N LEU A 136 12.56 -3.12 -9.03
CA LEU A 136 12.93 -1.79 -9.47
C LEU A 136 14.45 -1.60 -9.27
N ARG A 137 15.17 -1.32 -10.37
CA ARG A 137 16.63 -1.14 -10.37
C ARG A 137 17.05 0.25 -10.84
N GLU A 138 16.25 0.84 -11.73
CA GLU A 138 16.51 2.12 -12.38
C GLU A 138 15.17 2.85 -12.54
N VAL A 139 15.23 4.18 -12.53
CA VAL A 139 14.08 5.08 -12.70
C VAL A 139 14.26 5.89 -13.97
N ARG A 140 13.32 5.75 -14.91
CA ARG A 140 13.37 6.37 -16.25
C ARG A 140 13.07 7.87 -16.24
N TYR A 141 12.40 8.37 -15.20
CA TYR A 141 11.95 9.76 -15.13
C TYR A 141 13.03 10.73 -14.61
N GLY A 142 14.20 10.22 -14.19
CA GLY A 142 15.22 11.02 -13.51
C GLY A 142 14.72 11.58 -12.17
N HIS A 143 15.46 12.54 -11.63
CA HIS A 143 15.16 13.18 -10.32
C HIS A 143 15.03 14.71 -10.40
N ASP A 144 15.06 15.29 -11.59
CA ASP A 144 15.03 16.74 -11.80
C ASP A 144 13.61 17.28 -12.08
N GLY A 145 12.61 16.39 -12.15
CA GLY A 145 11.21 16.75 -12.35
C GLY A 145 10.60 17.48 -11.16
N ALA A 146 9.39 18.03 -11.34
CA ALA A 146 8.62 18.62 -10.26
C ALA A 146 8.34 17.59 -9.16
N LYS A 147 8.57 17.99 -7.91
CA LYS A 147 8.34 17.16 -6.72
C LYS A 147 7.38 17.88 -5.80
N HIS A 148 6.59 17.14 -5.03
CA HIS A 148 5.63 17.72 -4.08
C HIS A 148 6.28 18.26 -2.78
N ARG A 149 7.59 18.50 -2.78
CA ARG A 149 8.45 18.36 -1.59
C ARG A 149 9.48 19.49 -1.44
N THR A 150 9.03 20.73 -1.27
CA THR A 150 9.92 21.88 -1.06
C THR A 150 9.90 22.45 0.36
N GLU A 151 9.11 21.85 1.26
CA GLU A 151 8.94 22.35 2.63
C GLU A 151 10.02 21.84 3.59
N ALA A 152 10.35 22.65 4.59
CA ALA A 152 11.25 22.25 5.66
C ALA A 152 10.62 21.16 6.54
N LYS A 153 11.47 20.38 7.21
CA LYS A 153 11.01 19.38 8.20
C LYS A 153 10.20 20.06 9.30
N ASP A 154 9.03 19.51 9.60
CA ASP A 154 8.22 19.95 10.73
C ASP A 154 8.76 19.32 12.03
N GLN A 155 9.18 20.17 12.94
CA GLN A 155 9.72 19.84 14.26
C GLN A 155 8.88 20.46 15.39
N SER A 156 7.65 20.90 15.10
CA SER A 156 6.75 21.50 16.08
C SER A 156 6.34 20.51 17.18
N ASN A 157 6.39 19.20 16.91
CA ASN A 157 6.09 18.15 17.88
C ASN A 157 7.37 17.64 18.58
N PRO A 158 7.39 17.54 19.92
CA PRO A 158 8.57 17.07 20.66
C PRO A 158 8.84 15.56 20.53
N TYR A 159 7.88 14.76 20.05
CA TYR A 159 7.97 13.30 19.97
C TYR A 159 8.33 12.78 18.58
N PHE A 160 8.06 13.54 17.52
CA PHE A 160 8.38 13.13 16.16
C PHE A 160 8.70 14.33 15.27
N THR A 161 9.52 14.09 14.25
CA THR A 161 9.78 15.03 13.15
C THR A 161 9.06 14.53 11.91
N PHE A 162 8.26 15.39 11.27
CA PHE A 162 7.63 15.07 10.00
C PHE A 162 8.44 15.65 8.85
N ASP A 163 9.02 14.76 8.04
CA ASP A 163 9.72 15.11 6.82
C ASP A 163 8.78 14.86 5.62
N SER A 164 8.10 15.93 5.18
CA SER A 164 7.19 15.87 4.03
C SER A 164 7.93 15.42 2.77
N SER A 165 9.24 15.69 2.69
CA SER A 165 10.08 15.22 1.60
C SER A 165 10.30 13.71 1.59
N LYS A 166 9.80 12.94 2.56
CA LYS A 166 9.80 11.46 2.57
C LYS A 166 8.39 10.87 2.49
N CYS A 167 7.35 11.69 2.61
CA CYS A 167 5.96 11.26 2.54
C CYS A 167 5.59 10.78 1.13
N ILE A 168 4.87 9.66 1.01
CA ILE A 168 4.34 9.18 -0.30
C ILE A 168 2.83 9.45 -0.44
N VAL A 169 2.26 10.29 0.43
CA VAL A 169 0.85 10.68 0.45
C VAL A 169 -0.09 9.46 0.49
N CYS A 170 0.32 8.39 1.19
CA CYS A 170 -0.46 7.15 1.29
C CYS A 170 -1.71 7.26 2.16
N SER A 171 -1.87 8.39 2.87
CA SER A 171 -2.98 8.70 3.79
C SER A 171 -3.10 7.79 5.01
N ARG A 172 -2.11 6.95 5.33
CA ARG A 172 -2.16 6.08 6.53
C ARG A 172 -2.21 6.88 7.83
N CYS A 173 -1.40 7.93 7.96
CA CYS A 173 -1.39 8.78 9.16
C CYS A 173 -2.73 9.52 9.36
N VAL A 174 -3.27 10.11 8.29
CA VAL A 174 -4.59 10.77 8.27
C VAL A 174 -5.68 9.81 8.73
N ARG A 175 -5.67 8.59 8.20
CA ARG A 175 -6.67 7.56 8.55
C ARG A 175 -6.48 7.02 9.96
N ALA A 176 -5.26 6.82 10.43
CA ALA A 176 -5.03 6.48 11.83
C ALA A 176 -5.53 7.57 12.79
N CYS A 177 -5.32 8.85 12.44
CA CYS A 177 -5.82 9.99 13.22
C CYS A 177 -7.35 10.04 13.29
N ALA A 178 -8.03 9.69 12.19
CA ALA A 178 -9.49 9.69 12.11
C ALA A 178 -10.14 8.41 12.67
N GLU A 179 -9.70 7.24 12.21
CA GLU A 179 -10.33 5.94 12.46
C GLU A 179 -9.91 5.32 13.80
N VAL A 180 -8.67 5.55 14.24
CA VAL A 180 -8.12 4.95 15.48
C VAL A 180 -8.14 5.95 16.63
N GLN A 181 -7.62 7.16 16.42
CA GLN A 181 -7.56 8.18 17.48
C GLN A 181 -8.85 9.01 17.60
N GLY A 182 -9.66 9.10 16.54
CA GLY A 182 -10.87 9.93 16.53
C GLY A 182 -10.62 11.43 16.67
N THR A 183 -9.39 11.91 16.41
CA THR A 183 -8.99 13.31 16.63
C THR A 183 -9.22 14.18 15.41
N PHE A 184 -9.12 13.61 14.20
CA PHE A 184 -9.29 14.34 12.93
C PHE A 184 -8.36 15.56 12.77
N ALA A 185 -7.18 15.52 13.37
CA ALA A 185 -6.20 16.60 13.34
C ALA A 185 -5.36 16.64 12.04
N LEU A 186 -5.30 15.53 11.30
CA LEU A 186 -4.53 15.43 10.06
C LEU A 186 -5.47 15.29 8.86
N THR A 187 -5.10 15.90 7.73
CA THR A 187 -5.81 15.78 6.45
C THR A 187 -4.83 15.73 5.27
N ILE A 188 -5.36 15.55 4.06
CA ILE A 188 -4.64 15.81 2.82
C ILE A 188 -5.12 17.14 2.26
N GLU A 189 -4.22 18.10 2.17
CA GLU A 189 -4.44 19.39 1.50
C GLU A 189 -3.90 19.33 0.07
N GLY A 190 -4.48 20.12 -0.84
CA GLY A 190 -4.02 20.22 -2.23
C GLY A 190 -4.49 19.08 -3.13
N ARG A 191 -3.97 19.05 -4.37
CA ARG A 191 -4.28 18.03 -5.38
C ARG A 191 -3.07 17.78 -6.29
N GLY A 192 -3.00 16.60 -6.87
CA GLY A 192 -1.91 16.25 -7.79
C GLY A 192 -0.55 16.33 -7.09
N LEU A 193 0.41 17.02 -7.70
CA LEU A 193 1.74 17.25 -7.11
C LEU A 193 1.72 18.25 -5.96
N ASP A 194 0.62 18.96 -5.69
CA ASP A 194 0.53 19.85 -4.52
C ASP A 194 -0.06 19.13 -3.30
N SER A 195 -0.33 17.82 -3.41
CA SER A 195 -0.94 17.05 -2.33
C SER A 195 0.03 16.87 -1.18
N LYS A 196 -0.35 17.30 0.03
CA LYS A 196 0.48 17.16 1.23
C LYS A 196 -0.36 16.81 2.46
N VAL A 197 0.28 16.18 3.44
CA VAL A 197 -0.33 15.98 4.77
C VAL A 197 -0.22 17.31 5.52
N ALA A 198 -1.34 17.76 6.09
CA ALA A 198 -1.46 18.98 6.88
C ALA A 198 -2.25 18.71 8.17
#